data_AF-A0A2N1A2J0-F1
#
_entry.id   AF-A0A2N1A2J0-F1
#
_cell.length_a   1.000
_cell.length_b   1.000
_cell.length_c   1.000
_cell.angle_alpha   90.00
_cell.angle_beta   90.00
_cell.angle_gamma   90.00
#
_symmetry.space_group_name_H-M   'P 1'
#
loop_
_entity.id
_entity.type
_entity.pdbx_description
1 polymer ?
#
loop_
_entity_poly.entity_id
_entity_poly.type
_entity_poly.pdbx_seq_one_letter_code
_entity_poly.pdbx_strand_id
1 'polypeptide(L)'
;MLQWQRTNNKNNQKPLYTFEEIDGKTLRVTRNNDGEIFKRDFSIGHRFTTDNGLSVEMTSLDPNGGSPEFGYYLIAKEITNDGYGRKADVSAQNQIDKLYFNQDENETYTASSEIKSNDIFIEGTSKQVLVNRYERDPKARKACIDHFGLTCQICSFDFSKFYGAYGEGFIEVHHIKPLSEINNSYSVNPLIDLIPVCSNCHSILHRGKQPLSIDEMKSMFK
;
A
#
# COMPACT_ATOMS: atom_id res chain seq x y z
N MET A 1 -12.95 -26.08 2.89
CA MET A 1 -11.60 -25.74 2.43
C MET A 1 -11.40 -26.39 1.08
N LEU A 2 -11.16 -25.59 0.03
CA LEU A 2 -10.99 -26.07 -1.35
C LEU A 2 -9.51 -25.93 -1.75
N GLN A 3 -8.96 -26.95 -2.40
CA GLN A 3 -7.59 -26.93 -2.90
C GLN A 3 -7.60 -27.00 -4.42
N TRP A 4 -6.70 -26.24 -5.05
CA TRP A 4 -6.60 -26.16 -6.50
C TRP A 4 -5.15 -25.92 -6.90
N GLN A 5 -4.69 -26.53 -7.98
CA GLN A 5 -3.32 -26.41 -8.45
C GLN A 5 -3.33 -26.09 -9.95
N ARG A 6 -2.41 -25.22 -10.38
CA ARG A 6 -2.17 -24.98 -11.81
C ARG A 6 -0.70 -25.14 -12.17
N THR A 7 -0.46 -25.60 -13.38
CA THR A 7 0.86 -25.60 -14.00
C THR A 7 1.11 -24.22 -14.62
N ASN A 8 2.06 -23.46 -14.08
CA ASN A 8 2.48 -22.21 -14.72
C ASN A 8 3.62 -22.50 -15.70
N ASN A 9 3.28 -22.62 -16.99
CA ASN A 9 4.25 -22.95 -18.04
C ASN A 9 5.34 -21.88 -18.25
N LYS A 10 5.14 -20.63 -17.80
CA LYS A 10 6.13 -19.56 -18.00
C LYS A 10 7.37 -19.73 -17.11
N ASN A 11 7.22 -20.24 -15.89
CA ASN A 11 8.30 -20.30 -14.89
C ASN A 11 8.55 -21.71 -14.34
N ASN A 12 7.96 -22.75 -14.94
CA ASN A 12 8.00 -24.14 -14.47
C ASN A 12 7.54 -24.36 -13.01
N GLN A 13 6.80 -23.40 -12.45
CA GLN A 13 6.25 -23.43 -11.10
C GLN A 13 4.90 -24.15 -11.07
N LYS A 14 4.63 -24.91 -10.00
CA LYS A 14 3.34 -25.60 -9.76
C LYS A 14 2.73 -25.21 -8.41
N PRO A 15 2.42 -23.92 -8.20
CA PRO A 15 1.89 -23.46 -6.93
C PRO A 15 0.56 -24.14 -6.60
N LEU A 16 0.43 -24.57 -5.33
CA LEU A 16 -0.79 -25.08 -4.74
C LEU A 16 -1.57 -23.93 -4.10
N TYR A 17 -2.83 -23.78 -4.47
CA TYR A 17 -3.74 -22.79 -3.91
C TYR A 17 -4.70 -23.46 -2.94
N THR A 18 -4.89 -22.84 -1.77
CA THR A 18 -5.91 -23.24 -0.79
C THR A 18 -6.85 -22.08 -0.54
N PHE A 19 -8.14 -22.36 -0.58
CA PHE A 19 -9.23 -21.41 -0.38
C PHE A 19 -10.01 -21.78 0.89
N GLU A 20 -10.07 -20.83 1.81
CA GLU A 20 -10.76 -20.94 3.08
C GLU A 20 -11.79 -19.79 3.21
N GLU A 21 -13.07 -20.15 3.23
CA GLU A 21 -14.13 -19.19 3.51
C GLU A 21 -14.22 -18.95 5.02
N ILE A 22 -14.06 -17.69 5.42
CA ILE A 22 -14.09 -17.21 6.79
C ILE A 22 -15.37 -16.39 6.95
N ASP A 23 -16.19 -16.78 7.92
CA ASP A 23 -17.43 -16.09 8.33
C ASP A 23 -18.43 -15.80 7.19
N GLY A 24 -18.35 -16.54 6.08
CA GLY A 24 -19.21 -16.39 4.89
C GLY A 24 -19.06 -15.06 4.15
N LYS A 25 -18.08 -14.23 4.52
CA LYS A 25 -17.86 -12.88 3.96
C LYS A 25 -16.43 -12.65 3.49
N THR A 26 -15.50 -13.50 3.91
CA THR A 26 -14.08 -13.37 3.62
C THR A 26 -13.57 -14.67 3.00
N LEU A 27 -12.77 -14.56 1.95
CA LEU A 27 -12.01 -15.66 1.37
C LEU A 27 -10.54 -15.46 1.69
N ARG A 28 -9.95 -16.39 2.44
CA ARG A 28 -8.50 -16.50 2.58
C ARG A 28 -7.96 -17.37 1.45
N VAL A 29 -7.09 -16.80 0.65
CA VAL A 29 -6.38 -17.48 -0.43
C VAL A 29 -4.93 -17.67 0.00
N THR A 30 -4.45 -18.90 -0.06
CA THR A 30 -3.06 -19.26 0.23
C THR A 30 -2.44 -19.82 -1.04
N ARG A 31 -1.35 -19.22 -1.51
CA ARG A 31 -0.46 -19.74 -2.55
C ARG A 31 0.75 -20.38 -1.87
N ASN A 32 1.02 -21.64 -2.14
CA ASN A 32 2.22 -22.34 -1.71
C ASN A 32 3.02 -22.79 -2.93
N ASN A 33 4.24 -22.31 -3.08
CA ASN A 33 5.15 -22.74 -4.13
C ASN A 33 6.41 -23.34 -3.49
N ASP A 34 6.47 -24.66 -3.41
CA ASP A 34 7.61 -25.42 -2.86
C ASP A 34 8.08 -24.95 -1.47
N GLY A 35 7.12 -24.61 -0.59
CA GLY A 35 7.39 -24.17 0.78
C GLY A 35 7.35 -22.65 0.99
N GLU A 36 7.36 -21.88 -0.09
CA GLU A 36 7.12 -20.45 -0.03
C GLU A 36 5.62 -20.17 0.02
N ILE A 37 5.15 -19.68 1.17
CA ILE A 37 3.72 -19.44 1.44
C ILE A 37 3.41 -17.96 1.36
N PHE A 38 2.48 -17.61 0.48
CA PHE A 38 1.91 -16.27 0.36
C PHE A 38 0.41 -16.32 0.60
N LYS A 39 -0.13 -15.45 1.45
CA LYS A 39 -1.54 -15.45 1.84
C LYS A 39 -2.18 -14.08 1.65
N ARG A 40 -3.43 -14.07 1.21
CA ARG A 40 -4.24 -12.85 1.16
C ARG A 40 -5.70 -13.12 1.45
N ASP A 41 -6.31 -12.20 2.19
CA ASP A 41 -7.74 -12.23 2.51
C ASP A 41 -8.50 -11.24 1.60
N PHE A 42 -9.62 -11.72 1.05
CA PHE A 42 -10.55 -10.94 0.22
C PHE A 42 -11.90 -10.91 0.93
N SER A 43 -12.36 -9.73 1.35
CA SER A 43 -13.62 -9.56 2.08
C SER A 43 -14.63 -8.77 1.27
N ILE A 44 -15.92 -9.04 1.46
CA ILE A 44 -17.01 -8.26 0.85
C ILE A 44 -16.83 -6.79 1.25
N GLY A 45 -16.95 -5.88 0.28
CA GLY A 45 -16.69 -4.45 0.41
C GLY A 45 -15.24 -4.05 0.14
N HIS A 46 -14.31 -5.00 0.05
CA HIS A 46 -12.92 -4.69 -0.29
C HIS A 46 -12.80 -4.27 -1.76
N ARG A 47 -12.13 -3.14 -1.98
CA ARG A 47 -11.85 -2.60 -3.31
C ARG A 47 -10.45 -2.99 -3.76
N PHE A 48 -10.31 -3.47 -4.98
CA PHE A 48 -9.03 -3.83 -5.56
C PHE A 48 -9.06 -3.72 -7.09
N THR A 49 -7.88 -3.78 -7.72
CA THR A 49 -7.74 -3.72 -9.17
C THR A 49 -7.48 -5.11 -9.73
N THR A 50 -8.36 -5.60 -10.60
CA THR A 50 -8.27 -6.93 -11.23
C THR A 50 -7.00 -7.10 -12.07
N ASP A 51 -6.71 -8.31 -12.53
CA ASP A 51 -5.61 -8.62 -13.45
C ASP A 51 -5.67 -7.79 -14.74
N ASN A 52 -6.89 -7.56 -15.24
CA ASN A 52 -7.15 -6.74 -16.43
C ASN A 52 -7.19 -5.23 -16.16
N GLY A 53 -6.87 -4.77 -14.95
CA GLY A 53 -6.78 -3.34 -14.63
C GLY A 53 -8.10 -2.67 -14.24
N LEU A 54 -9.19 -3.42 -14.04
CA LEU A 54 -10.48 -2.87 -13.64
C LEU A 54 -10.52 -2.64 -12.13
N SER A 55 -10.92 -1.44 -11.69
CA SER A 55 -11.20 -1.16 -10.28
C SER A 55 -12.55 -1.73 -9.91
N VAL A 56 -12.58 -2.64 -8.93
CA VAL A 56 -13.78 -3.36 -8.53
C VAL A 56 -13.93 -3.39 -7.02
N GLU A 57 -15.17 -3.53 -6.55
CA GLU A 57 -15.52 -3.80 -5.16
C GLU A 57 -16.11 -5.21 -5.05
N MET A 58 -15.53 -6.05 -4.19
CA MET A 58 -16.05 -7.40 -3.96
C MET A 58 -17.45 -7.34 -3.33
N THR A 59 -18.42 -8.02 -3.93
CA THR A 59 -19.79 -8.04 -3.40
C THR A 59 -20.21 -9.40 -2.85
N SER A 60 -19.65 -10.50 -3.34
CA SER A 60 -19.94 -11.83 -2.79
C SER A 60 -18.87 -12.85 -3.15
N LEU A 61 -18.85 -13.95 -2.39
CA LEU A 61 -18.11 -15.15 -2.73
C LEU A 61 -18.82 -15.90 -3.87
N ASP A 62 -18.05 -16.51 -4.77
CA ASP A 62 -18.60 -17.38 -5.79
C ASP A 62 -17.69 -18.59 -6.03
N PRO A 63 -17.78 -19.62 -5.16
CA PRO A 63 -16.96 -20.83 -5.30
C PRO A 63 -17.16 -21.54 -6.64
N ASN A 64 -18.26 -21.26 -7.35
CA ASN A 64 -18.67 -21.94 -8.58
C ASN A 64 -18.85 -20.98 -9.77
N GLY A 65 -18.36 -19.73 -9.68
CA GLY A 65 -18.58 -18.68 -10.69
C GLY A 65 -17.93 -18.95 -12.05
N GLY A 66 -17.15 -20.04 -12.14
CA GLY A 66 -16.63 -20.65 -13.36
C GLY A 66 -16.59 -22.17 -13.22
N SER A 67 -16.07 -22.90 -14.23
CA SER A 67 -15.90 -24.35 -14.09
C SER A 67 -14.97 -24.67 -12.90
N PRO A 68 -15.29 -25.70 -12.08
CA PRO A 68 -14.46 -26.13 -10.95
C PRO A 68 -12.98 -26.41 -11.31
N GLU A 69 -12.72 -26.63 -12.60
CA GLU A 69 -11.37 -26.81 -13.14
C GLU A 69 -10.51 -25.54 -13.09
N PHE A 70 -11.10 -24.35 -12.94
CA PHE A 70 -10.40 -23.07 -13.02
C PHE A 70 -10.17 -22.36 -11.69
N GLY A 71 -10.49 -22.99 -10.55
CA GLY A 71 -10.21 -22.46 -9.21
C GLY A 71 -11.39 -21.72 -8.58
N TYR A 72 -11.12 -20.72 -7.73
CA TYR A 72 -12.14 -20.02 -6.96
C TYR A 72 -12.42 -18.63 -7.53
N TYR A 73 -13.69 -18.22 -7.57
CA TYR A 73 -14.10 -16.92 -8.07
C TYR A 73 -14.73 -16.04 -6.99
N LEU A 74 -14.59 -14.73 -7.19
CA LEU A 74 -15.22 -13.68 -6.40
C LEU A 74 -16.14 -12.93 -7.35
N ILE A 75 -17.31 -12.56 -6.87
CA ILE A 75 -18.14 -11.59 -7.58
C ILE A 75 -17.75 -10.21 -7.09
N ALA A 76 -17.45 -9.32 -8.03
CA ALA A 76 -17.20 -7.92 -7.78
C ALA A 76 -18.07 -7.04 -8.68
N LYS A 77 -18.21 -5.77 -8.32
CA LYS A 77 -18.79 -4.72 -9.17
C LYS A 77 -17.71 -3.75 -9.58
N GLU A 78 -17.68 -3.40 -10.86
CA GLU A 78 -16.85 -2.32 -11.37
C GLU A 78 -17.19 -1.00 -10.66
N ILE A 79 -16.16 -0.22 -10.35
CA ILE A 79 -16.30 1.12 -9.80
C ILE A 79 -16.11 2.10 -10.96
N THR A 80 -17.14 2.89 -11.24
CA THR A 80 -17.12 3.93 -12.28
C THR A 80 -17.28 5.30 -11.63
N ASN A 81 -17.03 6.37 -12.40
CA ASN A 81 -17.22 7.74 -11.92
C ASN A 81 -18.68 8.03 -11.51
N ASP A 82 -19.63 7.30 -12.09
CA ASP A 82 -21.07 7.43 -11.81
C ASP A 82 -21.57 6.44 -10.74
N GLY A 83 -20.67 5.69 -10.08
CA GLY A 83 -20.99 4.74 -9.01
C GLY A 83 -20.55 3.31 -9.30
N TYR A 84 -21.49 2.37 -9.38
CA TYR A 84 -21.20 0.96 -9.67
C TYR A 84 -21.58 0.60 -11.11
N GLY A 85 -20.60 0.04 -11.83
CA GLY A 85 -20.73 -0.49 -13.18
C GLY A 85 -21.16 -1.96 -13.21
N ARG A 86 -20.60 -2.72 -14.15
CA ARG A 86 -21.00 -4.10 -14.42
C ARG A 86 -20.55 -5.05 -13.31
N LYS A 87 -21.30 -6.16 -13.13
CA LYS A 87 -20.85 -7.31 -12.35
C LYS A 87 -19.68 -7.97 -13.09
N ALA A 88 -18.63 -8.32 -12.36
CA ALA A 88 -17.44 -8.97 -12.86
C ALA A 88 -17.12 -10.21 -12.01
N ASP A 89 -16.84 -11.32 -12.69
CA ASP A 89 -16.35 -12.53 -12.04
C ASP A 89 -14.82 -12.49 -12.02
N VAL A 90 -14.26 -12.58 -10.82
CA VAL A 90 -12.83 -12.35 -10.57
C VAL A 90 -12.19 -13.62 -10.02
N SER A 91 -11.18 -14.12 -10.73
CA SER A 91 -10.38 -15.27 -10.29
C SER A 91 -9.52 -14.91 -9.06
N ALA A 92 -9.77 -15.55 -7.92
CA ALA A 92 -9.05 -15.29 -6.68
C ALA A 92 -7.56 -15.67 -6.77
N GLN A 93 -7.26 -16.78 -7.44
CA GLN A 93 -5.92 -17.26 -7.77
C GLN A 93 -5.13 -16.27 -8.65
N ASN A 94 -5.76 -15.68 -9.67
CA ASN A 94 -5.09 -14.66 -10.49
C ASN A 94 -4.77 -13.40 -9.67
N GLN A 95 -5.65 -13.01 -8.75
CA GLN A 95 -5.40 -11.84 -7.89
C GLN A 95 -4.21 -12.07 -6.96
N ILE A 96 -4.12 -13.23 -6.30
CA ILE A 96 -2.99 -13.52 -5.42
C ILE A 96 -1.68 -13.67 -6.20
N ASP A 97 -1.72 -14.20 -7.42
CA ASP A 97 -0.53 -14.28 -8.27
C ASP A 97 -0.07 -12.91 -8.76
N LYS A 98 -0.99 -12.03 -9.15
CA LYS A 98 -0.65 -10.63 -9.46
C LYS A 98 0.04 -9.97 -8.26
N LEU A 99 -0.49 -10.16 -7.05
CA LEU A 99 0.13 -9.62 -5.84
C LEU A 99 1.50 -10.23 -5.55
N TYR A 100 1.66 -11.54 -5.75
CA TYR A 100 2.93 -12.24 -5.57
C TYR A 100 3.98 -11.80 -6.59
N PHE A 101 3.66 -11.74 -7.89
CA PHE A 101 4.61 -11.32 -8.93
C PHE A 101 4.88 -9.81 -8.94
N ASN A 102 3.91 -8.98 -8.54
CA ASN A 102 4.14 -7.55 -8.33
C ASN A 102 5.02 -7.27 -7.09
N GLN A 103 5.32 -8.26 -6.25
CA GLN A 103 6.34 -8.10 -5.21
C GLN A 103 7.77 -8.17 -5.77
N ASP A 104 7.98 -8.74 -6.97
CA ASP A 104 9.27 -8.88 -7.66
C ASP A 104 9.49 -7.79 -8.74
N GLU A 105 8.44 -7.26 -9.35
CA GLU A 105 8.55 -6.08 -10.20
C GLU A 105 8.75 -4.82 -9.35
N ASN A 106 10.00 -4.56 -8.97
CA ASN A 106 10.56 -3.26 -8.57
C ASN A 106 9.49 -2.18 -8.27
N GLU A 107 9.12 -2.04 -7.00
CA GLU A 107 8.73 -0.73 -6.46
C GLU A 107 9.96 0.20 -6.57
N THR A 108 10.22 0.68 -7.78
CA THR A 108 10.83 1.98 -7.98
C THR A 108 9.85 2.96 -7.34
N TYR A 109 10.17 3.33 -6.09
CA TYR A 109 9.50 4.38 -5.34
C TYR A 109 9.51 5.64 -6.21
N THR A 110 8.34 5.96 -6.72
CA THR A 110 8.06 7.20 -7.42
C THR A 110 7.61 8.19 -6.36
N ALA A 111 8.11 9.43 -6.41
CA ALA A 111 7.62 10.49 -5.54
C ALA A 111 6.08 10.59 -5.69
N SER A 112 5.34 11.13 -4.70
CA SER A 112 3.87 11.24 -4.79
C SER A 112 3.33 11.97 -6.03
N SER A 113 4.21 12.60 -6.83
CA SER A 113 3.94 13.28 -8.09
C SER A 113 4.25 12.47 -9.36
N GLU A 114 4.85 11.28 -9.27
CA GLU A 114 5.33 10.54 -10.45
C GLU A 114 4.40 9.35 -10.79
N ILE A 115 4.06 9.22 -12.08
CA ILE A 115 3.26 8.12 -12.62
C ILE A 115 4.15 7.29 -13.53
N LYS A 116 4.27 5.98 -13.28
CA LYS A 116 4.90 5.04 -14.21
C LYS A 116 4.06 4.94 -15.48
N SER A 117 4.67 5.18 -16.65
CA SER A 117 4.06 4.91 -17.96
C SER A 117 5.01 4.08 -18.82
N ASN A 118 4.47 3.08 -19.51
CA ASN A 118 5.19 2.35 -20.56
C ASN A 118 5.46 3.31 -21.74
N ASP A 119 6.73 3.63 -21.95
CA ASP A 119 7.37 4.12 -23.18
C ASP A 119 6.54 4.96 -24.17
N ILE A 120 5.90 6.04 -23.70
CA ILE A 120 5.63 7.24 -24.49
C ILE A 120 5.75 8.47 -23.57
N PHE A 121 6.78 9.30 -23.76
CA PHE A 121 7.02 10.51 -22.97
C PHE A 121 6.05 11.63 -23.40
N ILE A 122 4.83 11.62 -22.88
CA ILE A 122 3.86 12.73 -23.03
C ILE A 122 3.79 13.50 -21.70
N GLU A 123 4.44 14.66 -21.66
CA GLU A 123 4.41 15.57 -20.50
C GLU A 123 3.23 16.57 -20.61
N GLY A 124 2.74 17.09 -19.48
CA GLY A 124 1.73 18.17 -19.45
C GLY A 124 0.26 17.73 -19.47
N THR A 125 -0.05 16.44 -19.56
CA THR A 125 -1.43 15.95 -19.44
C THR A 125 -1.87 15.95 -17.98
N SER A 126 -2.93 16.70 -17.65
CA SER A 126 -3.51 16.71 -16.30
C SER A 126 -4.26 15.41 -16.02
N LYS A 127 -3.79 14.61 -15.07
CA LYS A 127 -4.48 13.41 -14.56
C LYS A 127 -5.03 13.70 -13.16
N GLN A 128 -6.32 13.52 -12.94
CA GLN A 128 -6.90 13.59 -11.60
C GLN A 128 -6.64 12.28 -10.84
N VAL A 129 -5.97 12.37 -9.70
CA VAL A 129 -5.73 11.26 -8.79
C VAL A 129 -6.51 11.52 -7.50
N LEU A 130 -7.46 10.64 -7.17
CA LEU A 130 -8.17 10.66 -5.90
C LEU A 130 -7.26 10.05 -4.82
N VAL A 131 -6.68 10.91 -3.98
CA VAL A 131 -5.89 10.50 -2.82
C VAL A 131 -6.71 10.65 -1.53
N ASN A 132 -6.74 9.61 -0.71
CA ASN A 132 -7.29 9.70 0.65
C ASN A 132 -6.38 10.60 1.49
N ARG A 133 -6.85 11.80 1.83
CA ARG A 133 -6.13 12.72 2.72
C ARG A 133 -6.59 12.47 4.14
N TYR A 134 -5.76 11.80 4.94
CA TYR A 134 -5.97 11.75 6.38
C TYR A 134 -5.86 13.17 6.95
N GLU A 135 -6.88 13.60 7.70
CA GLU A 135 -6.83 14.88 8.41
C GLU A 135 -5.67 14.84 9.42
N ARG A 136 -4.72 15.76 9.26
CA ARG A 136 -3.63 15.96 10.22
C ARG A 136 -3.99 17.19 11.04
N ASP A 137 -4.07 17.05 12.37
CA ASP A 137 -4.34 18.19 13.24
C ASP A 137 -3.12 19.16 13.20
N PRO A 138 -3.28 20.39 12.69
CA PRO A 138 -2.19 21.36 12.66
C PRO A 138 -1.69 21.74 14.06
N LYS A 139 -2.51 21.57 15.10
CA LYS A 139 -2.10 21.77 16.50
C LYS A 139 -1.11 20.71 16.95
N ALA A 140 -1.29 19.46 16.52
CA ALA A 140 -0.35 18.38 16.83
C ALA A 140 1.01 18.61 16.17
N ARG A 141 1.03 19.05 14.91
CA ARG A 141 2.27 19.48 14.24
C ARG A 141 2.95 20.62 15.01
N LYS A 142 2.19 21.64 15.37
CA LYS A 142 2.73 22.80 16.08
C LYS A 142 3.31 22.40 17.44
N ALA A 143 2.59 21.61 18.24
CA ALA A 143 3.06 21.13 19.53
C ALA A 143 4.35 20.28 19.42
N CYS A 144 4.45 19.44 18.38
CA CYS A 144 5.67 18.68 18.09
C CYS A 144 6.85 19.62 17.80
N ILE A 145 6.67 20.62 16.95
CA ILE A 145 7.73 21.58 16.60
C ILE A 145 8.09 22.50 17.77
N ASP A 146 7.10 22.97 18.54
CA ASP A 146 7.33 23.81 19.71
C ASP A 146 8.18 23.08 20.76
N HIS A 147 8.09 21.74 20.83
CA HIS A 147 8.90 20.92 21.73
C HIS A 147 10.27 20.54 21.17
N PHE A 148 10.32 20.00 19.95
CA PHE A 148 11.55 19.42 19.37
C PHE A 148 12.35 20.40 18.51
N GLY A 149 11.75 21.52 18.11
CA GLY A 149 12.33 22.50 17.20
C GLY A 149 12.24 22.09 15.72
N LEU A 150 12.97 22.84 14.89
CA LEU A 150 13.01 22.70 13.43
C LEU A 150 14.24 21.94 12.91
N THR A 151 14.96 21.28 13.81
CA THR A 151 16.12 20.45 13.47
C THR A 151 15.69 19.00 13.29
N CYS A 152 16.14 18.36 12.23
CA CYS A 152 15.90 16.94 11.99
C CYS A 152 16.42 16.09 13.15
N GLN A 153 15.56 15.30 13.78
CA GLN A 153 15.92 14.47 14.94
C GLN A 153 16.71 13.20 14.57
N ILE A 154 16.96 12.96 13.28
CA ILE A 154 17.75 11.82 12.77
C ILE A 154 19.16 12.27 12.40
N CYS A 155 19.28 13.19 11.44
CA CYS A 155 20.57 13.61 10.89
C CYS A 155 21.01 15.01 11.34
N SER A 156 20.28 15.66 12.24
CA SER A 156 20.55 17.01 12.73
C SER A 156 20.54 18.13 11.67
N PHE A 157 20.02 17.85 10.46
CA PHE A 157 19.88 18.85 9.41
C PHE A 157 18.86 19.94 9.78
N ASP A 158 19.19 21.19 9.49
CA ASP A 158 18.37 22.38 9.73
C ASP A 158 18.28 23.18 8.43
N PHE A 159 17.06 23.31 7.90
CA PHE A 159 16.82 24.01 6.64
C PHE A 159 17.10 25.50 6.74
N SER A 160 16.84 26.14 7.88
CA SER A 160 17.07 27.57 8.06
C SER A 160 18.57 27.87 8.06
N LYS A 161 19.37 27.00 8.70
CA LYS A 161 20.83 27.13 8.71
C LYS A 161 21.45 26.91 7.33
N PHE A 162 20.92 25.97 6.56
CA PHE A 162 21.49 25.61 5.25
C PHE A 162 21.00 26.53 4.11
N TYR A 163 19.70 26.84 4.08
CA TYR A 163 19.05 27.61 3.00
C TYR A 163 18.69 29.05 3.38
N GLY A 164 18.97 29.48 4.61
CA GLY A 164 18.62 30.81 5.10
C GLY A 164 17.10 31.01 5.18
N ALA A 165 16.63 32.21 4.81
CA ALA A 165 15.21 32.58 4.88
C ALA A 165 14.29 31.64 4.06
N TYR A 166 14.79 31.02 2.99
CA TYR A 166 14.00 30.07 2.19
C TYR A 166 13.69 28.76 2.94
N GLY A 167 14.52 28.40 3.91
CA GLY A 167 14.34 27.21 4.73
C GLY A 167 13.62 27.48 6.06
N GLU A 168 13.23 28.72 6.33
CA GLU A 168 12.65 29.11 7.61
C GLU A 168 11.31 28.41 7.85
N GLY A 169 11.17 27.78 9.02
CA GLY A 169 9.97 27.03 9.39
C GLY A 169 9.77 25.70 8.62
N PHE A 170 10.69 25.36 7.71
CA PHE A 170 10.57 24.17 6.89
C PHE A 170 11.13 22.93 7.60
N ILE A 171 10.22 22.05 8.00
CA ILE A 171 10.51 20.69 8.49
C ILE A 171 9.26 19.83 8.31
N GLU A 172 9.48 18.54 8.06
CA GLU A 172 8.40 17.56 7.95
C GLU A 172 8.20 16.90 9.32
N VAL A 173 6.95 16.58 9.65
CA VAL A 173 6.61 15.85 10.90
C VAL A 173 6.14 14.45 10.53
N HIS A 174 6.89 13.46 10.99
CA HIS A 174 6.68 12.05 10.72
C HIS A 174 5.99 11.38 11.91
N HIS A 175 5.08 10.44 11.63
CA HIS A 175 4.49 9.59 12.67
C HIS A 175 5.40 8.39 12.88
N ILE A 176 5.91 8.22 14.10
CA ILE A 176 6.80 7.10 14.47
C ILE A 176 6.08 5.76 14.27
N LYS A 177 4.77 5.71 14.55
CA LYS A 177 3.91 4.57 14.22
C LYS A 177 3.09 4.85 12.96
N PRO A 178 3.11 3.98 11.94
CA PRO A 178 2.35 4.18 10.72
C PRO A 178 0.84 4.27 11.01
N LEU A 179 0.18 5.32 10.50
CA LEU A 179 -1.28 5.46 10.61
C LEU A 179 -2.04 4.30 9.96
N SER A 180 -1.44 3.61 8.98
CA SER A 180 -2.01 2.43 8.32
C SER A 180 -2.20 1.23 9.25
N GLU A 181 -1.45 1.16 10.36
CA GLU A 181 -1.62 0.12 11.37
C GLU A 181 -2.71 0.47 12.39
N ILE A 182 -3.12 1.73 12.43
CA ILE A 182 -4.09 2.28 13.38
C ILE A 182 -5.44 2.33 12.67
N ASN A 183 -6.16 1.21 12.66
CA ASN A 183 -7.46 1.02 12.00
C ASN A 183 -8.64 1.86 12.58
N ASN A 184 -8.38 2.86 13.43
CA ASN A 184 -9.39 3.70 14.07
C ASN A 184 -8.87 5.12 14.34
N SER A 185 -9.77 6.09 14.54
CA SER A 185 -9.41 7.42 15.05
C SER A 185 -8.59 7.30 16.34
N TYR A 186 -7.35 7.79 16.32
CA TYR A 186 -6.42 7.74 17.45
C TYR A 186 -6.05 9.16 17.92
N SER A 187 -5.97 9.33 19.24
CA SER A 187 -5.48 10.55 19.85
C SER A 187 -3.96 10.61 19.75
N VAL A 188 -3.45 11.33 18.77
CA VAL A 188 -2.00 11.54 18.59
C VAL A 188 -1.42 12.30 19.78
N ASN A 189 -0.37 11.75 20.39
CA ASN A 189 0.48 12.46 21.33
C ASN A 189 1.67 13.08 20.56
N PRO A 190 1.73 14.42 20.40
CA PRO A 190 2.77 15.07 19.59
C PRO A 190 4.22 14.86 20.08
N LEU A 191 4.39 14.44 21.33
CA LEU A 191 5.70 14.26 21.96
C LEU A 191 6.22 12.82 21.83
N ILE A 192 5.32 11.86 21.60
CA ILE A 192 5.66 10.43 21.63
C ILE A 192 5.44 9.79 20.26
N ASP A 193 4.42 10.25 19.53
CA ASP A 193 4.03 9.65 18.25
C ASP A 193 4.59 10.41 17.05
N LEU A 194 5.08 11.63 17.25
CA LEU A 194 5.55 12.52 16.19
C LEU A 194 7.02 12.88 16.37
N ILE A 195 7.70 13.05 15.24
CA ILE A 195 9.11 13.45 15.22
C ILE A 195 9.40 14.39 14.02
N PRO A 196 10.09 15.52 14.23
CA PRO A 196 10.55 16.36 13.12
C PRO A 196 11.71 15.70 12.36
N VAL A 197 11.59 15.61 11.05
CA VAL A 197 12.59 15.02 10.15
C VAL A 197 12.73 15.87 8.88
N CYS A 198 13.91 15.85 8.27
CA CYS A 198 14.10 16.51 6.97
C CYS A 198 13.50 15.69 5.83
N SER A 199 13.21 16.32 4.69
CA SER A 199 12.60 15.67 3.52
C SER A 199 13.37 14.43 3.07
N ASN A 200 14.70 14.47 3.05
CA ASN A 200 15.52 13.31 2.71
C ASN A 200 15.33 12.17 3.71
N CYS A 201 15.34 12.47 5.02
CA CYS A 201 15.13 11.44 6.03
C CYS A 201 13.72 10.85 5.95
N HIS A 202 12.73 11.71 5.76
CA HIS A 202 11.35 11.30 5.63
C HIS A 202 11.12 10.38 4.44
N SER A 203 11.70 10.69 3.28
CA SER A 203 11.65 9.81 2.10
C SER A 203 12.28 8.45 2.35
N ILE A 204 13.42 8.40 3.04
CA ILE A 204 14.12 7.14 3.32
C ILE A 204 13.36 6.28 4.35
N LEU A 205 12.75 6.88 5.37
CA LEU A 205 11.90 6.15 6.33
C LEU A 205 10.79 5.37 5.62
N HIS A 206 10.27 5.89 4.52
CA HIS A 206 9.20 5.28 3.72
C HIS A 206 9.69 4.51 2.48
N ARG A 207 11.01 4.32 2.30
CA ARG A 207 11.59 3.73 1.08
C ARG A 207 11.56 2.20 1.02
N GLY A 208 11.13 1.50 2.07
CA GLY A 208 11.04 0.03 2.08
C GLY A 208 9.59 -0.47 2.12
N LYS A 209 9.38 -1.76 1.81
CA LYS A 209 8.08 -2.45 1.99
C LYS A 209 7.56 -2.36 3.43
N GLN A 210 8.48 -2.19 4.38
CA GLN A 210 8.21 -1.85 5.77
C GLN A 210 8.93 -0.53 6.07
N PRO A 211 8.26 0.43 6.73
CA PRO A 211 8.91 1.66 7.16
C PRO A 211 10.11 1.33 8.06
N LEU A 212 11.24 1.99 7.82
CA LEU A 212 12.40 1.88 8.72
C LEU A 212 12.05 2.53 10.06
N SER A 213 12.48 1.90 11.15
CA SER A 213 12.40 2.56 12.46
C SER A 213 13.38 3.74 12.54
N ILE A 214 13.06 4.69 13.42
CA ILE A 214 13.92 5.85 13.67
C ILE A 214 15.32 5.41 14.15
N ASP A 215 15.39 4.37 14.98
CA ASP A 215 16.66 3.87 15.53
C ASP A 215 17.51 3.18 14.46
N GLU A 216 16.90 2.37 13.59
CA GLU A 216 17.59 1.80 12.42
C GLU A 216 18.13 2.92 11.54
N MET A 217 17.33 3.95 11.27
CA MET A 217 17.78 5.06 10.43
C MET A 217 18.91 5.87 11.08
N LYS A 218 18.85 6.13 12.39
CA LYS A 218 19.92 6.80 13.12
C LYS A 218 21.23 6.02 13.05
N SER A 219 21.18 4.69 13.12
CA SER A 219 22.37 3.85 13.03
C SER A 219 23.12 3.94 11.69
N MET A 220 22.46 4.42 10.63
CA MET A 220 23.06 4.60 9.30
C MET A 220 23.87 5.90 9.18
N PHE A 221 23.66 6.86 10.07
CA PHE A 221 24.45 8.09 10.15
C PHE A 221 25.61 7.86 11.12
N LYS A 222 26.84 8.03 10.63
CA LYS A 222 28.08 7.96 11.42
C LYS A 222 28.45 9.33 11.97
#